data_AF-A2E903-F1
#
_entry.id   AF-A2E903-F1
#
_cell.length_a   1.000
_cell.length_b   1.000
_cell.length_c   1.000
_cell.angle_alpha   90.00
_cell.angle_beta   90.00
_cell.angle_gamma   90.00
#
_symmetry.space_group_name_H-M   'P 1'
#
loop_
_entity.id
_entity.type
_entity.pdbx_description
1 polymer ?
#
loop_
_entity_poly.entity_id
_entity_poly.type
_entity_poly.pdbx_seq_one_letter_code
_entity_poly.pdbx_strand_id
1 'polypeptide(L)'
;MLLFLTLILYSLQDRCHTSRYINRKWKLADGRSLIVYDWTEYCHVYAGKQTSGTSAYISDGTKEDIFDKTSGTVKLADGRTAYVGEDKYLRVMSDNVEKIVTIKLYSHIDFW
;
A
#
# COMPACT_ATOMS: atom_id res chain seq x y z
N MET A 1 -32.50 29.68 -14.86
CA MET A 1 -31.36 29.37 -15.77
C MET A 1 -30.02 29.21 -15.06
N LEU A 2 -29.71 29.91 -13.96
CA LEU A 2 -28.43 29.72 -13.23
C LEU A 2 -28.26 28.34 -12.57
N LEU A 3 -29.36 27.68 -12.16
CA LEU A 3 -29.31 26.41 -11.42
C LEU A 3 -28.83 25.20 -12.24
N PHE A 4 -29.01 25.23 -13.57
CA PHE A 4 -28.58 24.13 -14.44
C PHE A 4 -27.06 24.16 -14.72
N LEU A 5 -26.46 25.35 -14.77
CA LEU A 5 -25.01 25.52 -14.99
C LEU A 5 -24.19 25.04 -13.78
N THR A 6 -24.69 25.26 -12.55
CA THR A 6 -24.03 24.77 -11.34
C THR A 6 -24.08 23.25 -11.21
N LEU A 7 -25.15 22.60 -11.70
CA LEU A 7 -25.30 21.14 -11.69
C LEU A 7 -24.35 20.43 -12.68
N ILE A 8 -24.10 21.03 -13.85
CA ILE A 8 -23.16 20.47 -14.84
C ILE A 8 -21.72 20.53 -14.31
N LEU A 9 -21.32 21.64 -13.68
CA LEU A 9 -20.00 21.79 -13.08
C LEU A 9 -19.78 20.86 -11.87
N TYR A 10 -20.84 20.53 -11.12
CA TYR A 10 -20.75 19.59 -10.00
C TYR A 10 -20.56 18.12 -10.44
N SER A 11 -20.89 17.79 -11.69
CA SER A 11 -20.89 16.41 -12.20
C SER A 11 -19.52 15.92 -12.71
N LEU A 12 -18.50 16.79 -12.75
CA LEU A 12 -17.11 16.41 -12.97
C LEU A 12 -16.48 15.90 -11.66
N GLN A 13 -17.20 15.05 -10.93
CA GLN A 13 -16.64 14.32 -9.81
C GLN A 13 -15.71 13.27 -10.42
N ASP A 14 -14.40 13.44 -10.25
CA ASP A 14 -13.38 12.51 -10.72
C ASP A 14 -13.70 11.09 -10.23
N ARG A 15 -14.22 10.25 -11.13
CA ARG A 15 -14.44 8.83 -10.83
C ARG A 15 -13.13 8.10 -11.05
N CYS A 16 -12.28 8.15 -10.04
CA CYS A 16 -11.13 7.26 -9.94
C CYS A 16 -11.57 5.92 -9.34
N HIS A 17 -11.10 4.82 -9.92
CA HIS A 17 -11.31 3.49 -9.40
C HIS A 17 -9.97 2.93 -8.92
N THR A 18 -9.90 2.60 -7.64
CA THR A 18 -8.72 2.00 -7.03
C THR A 18 -8.96 0.51 -6.80
N SER A 19 -8.09 -0.33 -7.36
CA SER A 19 -8.04 -1.75 -7.07
C SER A 19 -6.76 -2.06 -6.27
N ARG A 20 -6.88 -3.01 -5.33
CA ARG A 20 -5.74 -3.52 -4.56
C ARG A 20 -5.75 -5.03 -4.54
N TYR A 21 -4.59 -5.66 -4.66
CA TYR A 21 -4.44 -7.10 -4.55
C TYR A 21 -3.25 -7.47 -3.66
N ILE A 22 -3.36 -8.60 -2.95
CA ILE A 22 -2.32 -9.05 -2.04
C ILE A 22 -1.16 -9.59 -2.87
N ASN A 23 -0.02 -8.90 -2.83
CA ASN A 23 1.23 -9.36 -3.42
C ASN A 23 1.88 -10.40 -2.50
N ARG A 24 2.07 -10.05 -1.21
CA ARG A 24 2.70 -10.91 -0.20
C ARG A 24 1.98 -10.83 1.14
N LYS A 25 2.10 -11.89 1.94
CA LYS A 25 1.59 -11.95 3.30
C LYS A 25 2.51 -12.79 4.18
N TRP A 26 2.85 -12.27 5.36
CA TRP A 26 3.59 -12.97 6.40
C TRP A 26 2.81 -12.95 7.71
N LYS A 27 2.97 -14.01 8.50
CA LYS A 27 2.51 -14.03 9.89
C LYS A 27 3.54 -13.40 10.79
N LEU A 28 3.08 -12.53 11.69
CA LEU A 28 3.89 -11.94 12.74
C LEU A 28 3.91 -12.84 13.97
N ALA A 29 4.95 -12.73 14.78
CA ALA A 29 5.11 -13.52 16.00
C ALA A 29 4.01 -13.23 17.05
N ASP A 30 3.35 -12.08 16.96
CA ASP A 30 2.24 -11.66 17.82
C ASP A 30 0.85 -12.09 17.31
N GLY A 31 0.80 -12.88 16.23
CA GLY A 31 -0.45 -13.39 15.63
C GLY A 31 -1.05 -12.49 14.54
N ARG A 32 -0.59 -11.23 14.40
CA ARG A 32 -1.00 -10.34 13.31
C ARG A 32 -0.39 -10.77 11.96
N SER A 33 -0.71 -10.04 10.90
CA SER A 33 -0.17 -10.30 9.56
C SER A 33 0.48 -9.04 8.98
N LEU A 34 1.69 -9.17 8.43
CA LEU A 34 2.27 -8.17 7.53
C LEU A 34 1.81 -8.47 6.11
N ILE A 35 1.11 -7.53 5.49
CA ILE A 35 0.49 -7.67 4.17
C ILE A 35 1.09 -6.61 3.25
N VAL A 36 1.49 -7.02 2.06
CA VAL A 36 1.90 -6.12 0.99
C VAL A 36 0.82 -6.13 -0.08
N TYR A 37 0.27 -4.97 -0.35
CA TYR A 37 -0.65 -4.74 -1.45
C TYR A 37 0.08 -4.08 -2.61
N ASP A 38 -0.19 -4.58 -3.81
CA ASP A 38 -0.04 -3.76 -4.99
C ASP A 38 -1.39 -3.09 -5.26
N TRP A 39 -1.35 -1.84 -5.67
CA TRP A 39 -2.54 -1.07 -6.00
C TRP A 39 -2.41 -0.45 -7.38
N THR A 40 -3.57 -0.29 -8.02
CA THR A 40 -3.72 0.45 -9.27
C THR A 40 -4.89 1.41 -9.10
N GLU A 41 -4.69 2.65 -9.48
CA GLU A 41 -5.74 3.66 -9.58
C GLU A 41 -5.92 4.06 -11.04
N TYR A 42 -7.16 4.08 -11.49
CA TYR A 42 -7.54 4.46 -12.84
C TYR A 42 -8.53 5.61 -12.81
N CYS A 43 -8.19 6.74 -13.42
CA CYS A 43 -9.03 7.94 -13.45
C CYS A 43 -9.48 8.25 -14.89
N HIS A 44 -10.80 8.30 -15.12
CA HIS A 44 -11.37 8.50 -16.45
C HIS A 44 -11.16 9.91 -17.04
N VAL A 45 -10.97 10.93 -16.21
CA VAL A 45 -11.03 12.35 -16.63
C VAL A 45 -9.74 12.83 -17.31
N TYR A 46 -8.59 12.20 -17.04
CA TYR A 46 -7.29 12.58 -17.60
C TYR A 46 -6.79 11.58 -18.64
N ALA A 47 -7.56 11.37 -19.72
CA ALA A 47 -7.19 10.47 -20.82
C ALA A 47 -6.86 9.01 -20.41
N GLY A 48 -7.43 8.54 -19.29
CA GLY A 48 -7.12 7.22 -18.73
C GLY A 48 -5.80 7.18 -17.98
N LYS A 49 -5.51 8.19 -17.14
CA LYS A 49 -4.35 8.17 -16.24
C LYS A 49 -4.45 6.93 -15.33
N GLN A 50 -3.45 6.07 -15.45
CA GLN A 50 -3.27 4.91 -14.58
C GLN A 50 -2.03 5.14 -13.72
N THR A 51 -2.19 5.05 -12.41
CA THR A 51 -1.08 5.06 -11.44
C THR A 51 -1.07 3.75 -10.68
N SER A 52 0.12 3.26 -10.34
CA SER A 52 0.28 2.04 -9.56
C SER A 52 1.37 2.20 -8.52
N GLY A 53 1.26 1.38 -7.48
CA GLY A 53 2.24 1.38 -6.40
C GLY A 53 2.12 0.14 -5.53
N THR A 54 2.95 0.10 -4.50
CA THR A 54 3.05 -1.02 -3.58
C THR A 54 3.11 -0.47 -2.16
N SER A 55 2.30 -0.98 -1.25
CA SER A 55 2.22 -0.48 0.14
C SER A 55 2.13 -1.65 1.12
N ALA A 56 2.74 -1.50 2.28
CA ALA A 56 2.78 -2.52 3.33
C ALA A 56 1.89 -2.11 4.51
N TYR A 57 1.25 -3.09 5.13
CA TYR A 57 0.32 -2.89 6.24
C TYR A 57 0.47 -4.00 7.28
N ILE A 58 0.23 -3.68 8.56
CA ILE A 58 0.00 -4.68 9.60
C ILE A 58 -1.50 -4.81 9.80
N SER A 59 -2.00 -6.04 9.76
CA SER A 59 -3.40 -6.37 9.99
C SER A 59 -3.59 -7.29 11.20
N ASP A 60 -4.53 -6.94 12.06
CA ASP A 60 -5.03 -7.81 13.14
C ASP A 60 -6.22 -8.69 12.70
N GLY A 61 -6.64 -8.59 11.43
CA GLY A 61 -7.80 -9.26 10.86
C GLY A 61 -9.08 -8.42 10.85
N THR A 62 -9.11 -7.30 11.57
CA THR A 62 -10.22 -6.33 11.60
C THR A 62 -9.81 -4.96 11.07
N LYS A 63 -8.57 -4.54 11.35
CA LYS A 63 -7.99 -3.26 10.95
C LYS A 63 -6.66 -3.49 10.25
N GLU A 64 -6.26 -2.46 9.50
CA GLU A 64 -4.98 -2.40 8.80
C GLU A 64 -4.32 -1.06 9.11
N ASP A 65 -3.11 -1.10 9.68
CA ASP A 65 -2.28 0.06 9.92
C ASP A 65 -1.14 0.08 8.91
N ILE A 66 -0.77 1.26 8.41
CA ILE A 66 0.35 1.41 7.47
C ILE A 66 1.65 0.92 8.14
N PHE A 67 2.39 0.06 7.45
CA PHE A 67 3.72 -0.35 7.86
C PHE A 67 4.76 0.43 7.06
N ASP A 68 5.34 1.43 7.70
CA ASP A 68 6.34 2.31 7.12
C ASP A 68 7.57 2.44 8.03
N LYS A 69 8.47 3.37 7.68
CA LYS A 69 9.71 3.62 8.41
C LYS A 69 9.51 3.98 9.88
N THR A 70 8.35 4.55 10.25
CA THR A 70 8.02 4.94 11.61
C THR A 70 7.51 3.78 12.46
N SER A 71 7.09 2.68 11.81
CA SER A 71 6.58 1.48 12.49
C SER A 71 7.67 0.66 13.21
N GLY A 72 8.95 0.92 12.92
CA GLY A 72 10.07 0.16 13.47
C GLY A 72 10.20 -1.25 12.88
N THR A 73 10.82 -2.15 13.66
CA THR A 73 11.09 -3.53 13.24
C THR A 73 10.09 -4.49 13.86
N VAL A 74 9.55 -5.40 13.06
CA VAL A 74 8.65 -6.48 13.53
C VAL A 74 9.27 -7.85 13.35
N LYS A 75 8.88 -8.79 14.22
CA LYS A 75 9.31 -10.18 14.16
C LYS A 75 8.26 -11.03 13.44
N LEU A 76 8.69 -11.78 12.44
CA LEU A 76 7.86 -12.76 11.75
C LEU A 76 7.75 -14.06 12.58
N ALA A 77 6.67 -14.79 12.41
CA ALA A 77 6.43 -16.06 13.10
C ALA A 77 7.47 -17.14 12.75
N ASP A 78 8.11 -17.03 11.59
CA ASP A 78 9.20 -17.92 11.16
C ASP A 78 10.58 -17.52 11.69
N GLY A 79 10.64 -16.53 12.60
CA GLY A 79 11.87 -16.08 13.26
C GLY A 79 12.60 -14.95 12.54
N ARG A 80 12.23 -14.63 11.29
CA ARG A 80 12.79 -13.49 10.54
C ARG A 80 12.35 -12.14 11.11
N THR A 81 12.99 -11.07 10.65
CA THR A 81 12.60 -9.70 10.98
C THR A 81 12.21 -8.93 9.73
N ALA A 82 11.26 -8.00 9.86
CA ALA A 82 10.86 -7.11 8.78
C ALA A 82 10.90 -5.65 9.23
N TYR A 83 11.37 -4.76 8.38
CA TYR A 83 11.39 -3.31 8.63
C TYR A 83 11.33 -2.54 7.31
N VAL A 84 10.92 -1.27 7.37
CA VAL A 84 10.97 -0.34 6.23
C VAL A 84 12.09 0.67 6.46
N GLY A 85 12.97 0.81 5.47
CA GLY A 85 14.05 1.80 5.52
C GLY A 85 13.58 3.20 5.14
N GLU A 86 14.41 4.20 5.44
CA GLU A 86 14.22 5.60 4.99
C GLU A 86 14.11 5.73 3.46
N ASP A 87 14.68 4.77 2.74
CA ASP A 87 14.64 4.68 1.28
C ASP A 87 13.35 4.09 0.70
N LYS A 88 12.31 3.91 1.54
CA LYS A 88 11.00 3.34 1.19
C LYS A 88 11.09 1.88 0.71
N TYR A 89 12.08 1.10 1.16
CA TYR A 89 12.12 -0.33 0.91
C TYR A 89 11.72 -1.14 2.15
N LEU A 90 10.73 -2.02 1.99
CA LEU A 90 10.45 -3.11 2.92
C LEU A 90 11.52 -4.19 2.77
N ARG A 91 12.15 -4.55 3.88
CA ARG A 91 13.17 -5.60 3.96
C ARG A 91 12.72 -6.66 4.94
N VAL A 92 12.69 -7.91 4.50
CA VAL A 92 12.54 -9.10 5.34
C VAL A 92 13.89 -9.79 5.40
N MET A 93 14.51 -9.77 6.57
CA MET A 93 15.87 -10.27 6.79
C MET A 93 15.87 -11.70 7.31
N SER A 94 16.90 -12.44 6.92
CA SER A 94 17.11 -13.85 7.27
C SER A 94 18.60 -14.12 7.24
N ASP A 95 19.06 -15.05 8.09
CA ASP A 95 20.46 -15.52 8.07
C ASP A 95 20.75 -16.35 6.80
N ASN A 96 19.72 -16.91 6.19
CA ASN A 96 19.79 -17.45 4.83
C ASN A 96 19.49 -16.33 3.81
N VAL A 97 20.50 -15.99 3.00
CA VAL A 97 20.47 -14.95 1.96
C VAL A 97 19.35 -15.16 0.95
N GLU A 98 19.06 -16.41 0.56
CA GLU A 98 18.00 -16.74 -0.42
C GLU A 98 16.59 -16.40 0.09
N LYS A 99 16.44 -16.24 1.42
CA LYS A 99 15.17 -15.90 2.06
C LYS A 99 15.02 -14.41 2.35
N ILE A 100 16.03 -13.59 2.00
CA ILE A 100 15.95 -12.13 2.10
C ILE A 100 15.00 -11.62 1.03
N VAL A 101 14.07 -10.75 1.42
CA VAL A 101 13.12 -10.12 0.49
C VAL A 101 13.25 -8.61 0.62
N THR A 102 13.38 -7.93 -0.52
CA THR A 102 13.45 -6.48 -0.60
C THR A 102 12.39 -5.99 -1.58
N ILE A 103 11.46 -5.15 -1.14
CA ILE A 103 10.33 -4.65 -1.94
C ILE A 103 10.32 -3.12 -1.84
N LYS A 104 10.33 -2.44 -2.99
CA LYS A 104 10.17 -0.98 -3.03
C LYS A 104 8.71 -0.63 -2.79
N LEU A 105 8.46 0.29 -1.87
CA LEU A 105 7.14 0.81 -1.55
C LEU A 105 6.92 2.16 -2.25
N TYR A 106 5.71 2.37 -2.70
CA TYR A 106 5.19 3.62 -3.24
C TYR A 106 3.93 3.97 -2.46
N SER A 107 3.95 5.11 -1.77
CA SER A 107 2.78 5.56 -1.05
C SER A 107 1.78 6.14 -2.05
N HIS A 108 0.49 5.87 -1.85
CA HIS A 108 -0.58 6.49 -2.66
C HIS A 108 -0.59 8.03 -2.51
N ILE A 109 -0.12 8.54 -1.37
CA ILE A 109 -0.01 9.98 -1.05
C ILE A 109 1.10 10.66 -1.89
N ASP A 110 2.04 9.91 -2.48
CA ASP A 110 3.12 10.51 -3.28
C ASP A 110 2.62 11.05 -4.64
N PHE A 111 1.36 10.83 -5.01
CA PHE A 111 0.81 11.15 -6.34
C PHE A 111 -0.25 12.27 -6.36
N TRP A 112 -0.47 12.93 -5.22
CA TRP A 112 -1.42 14.04 -5.07
C TRP A 112 -0.77 15.26 -4.39
#